data_AF-A0A285D502-F1
#
_entry.id   AF-A0A285D502-F1
#
_cell.length_a   1.000
_cell.length_b   1.000
_cell.length_c   1.000
_cell.angle_alpha   90.00
_cell.angle_beta   90.00
_cell.angle_gamma   90.00
#
_symmetry.space_group_name_H-M   'P 1'
#
loop_
_entity.id
_entity.type
_entity.pdbx_description
1 polymer ?
#
loop_
_entity_poly.entity_id
_entity_poly.type
_entity_poly.pdbx_seq_one_letter_code
_entity_poly.pdbx_strand_id
1 'polypeptide(L)'
;MKGWKQSLVPFLLVILVVFVLFDFGDGEIEYEFVSYENLPVEFQQKLRLGGPGGTGMFSYNGHTYAFIGTNSDEKVEIQFVGDSSDGIGHEVIYKVMKQESAHSEIIKGMHANLNLYIIRLKKDVGTPFGFREI
;
A
#
# COMPACT_ATOMS: atom_id res chain seq x y z
N MET A 1 -38.12 36.79 12.48
CA MET A 1 -36.64 36.85 12.49
C MET A 1 -36.11 36.00 13.63
N LYS A 2 -35.53 34.82 13.33
CA LYS A 2 -34.54 34.08 14.13
C LYS A 2 -34.35 32.70 13.45
N GLY A 3 -33.20 32.50 12.82
CA GLY A 3 -32.87 31.24 12.14
C GLY A 3 -31.44 31.16 11.59
N TRP A 4 -30.55 32.07 12.01
CA TRP A 4 -29.15 32.05 11.63
C TRP A 4 -28.33 31.88 12.90
N LYS A 5 -27.95 30.64 13.23
CA LYS A 5 -26.79 30.30 14.09
C LYS A 5 -26.53 28.79 14.30
N GLN A 6 -26.96 27.90 13.39
CA GLN A 6 -26.87 26.44 13.63
C GLN A 6 -26.12 25.61 12.58
N SER A 7 -25.38 26.21 11.64
CA SER A 7 -24.78 25.43 10.53
C SER A 7 -23.26 25.54 10.35
N LEU A 8 -22.54 26.16 11.29
CA LEU A 8 -21.07 26.30 11.17
C LEU A 8 -20.28 25.24 11.96
N VAL A 9 -20.82 24.75 13.07
CA VAL A 9 -20.16 23.75 13.93
C VAL A 9 -19.98 22.39 13.24
N PRO A 10 -20.99 21.78 12.57
CA PRO A 10 -20.77 20.50 11.91
C PRO A 10 -19.81 20.62 10.71
N PHE A 11 -19.79 21.78 10.04
CA PHE A 11 -18.91 22.02 8.90
C PHE A 11 -17.43 22.12 9.33
N LEU A 12 -17.15 22.80 10.44
CA LEU A 12 -15.81 22.87 11.04
C LEU A 12 -15.33 21.50 11.54
N LEU A 13 -16.23 20.68 12.10
CA LEU A 13 -15.90 19.31 12.54
C LEU A 13 -15.54 18.39 11.38
N VAL A 14 -16.26 18.49 10.25
CA VAL A 14 -15.93 17.72 9.04
C VAL A 14 -14.56 18.15 8.49
N ILE A 15 -14.27 19.46 8.45
CA ILE A 15 -12.95 19.96 8.01
C ILE A 15 -11.85 19.49 8.97
N LEU A 16 -12.08 19.52 10.28
CA LEU A 16 -11.10 19.07 11.27
C LEU A 16 -10.79 17.56 11.13
N VAL A 17 -11.80 16.73 10.89
CA VAL A 17 -11.62 15.28 10.64
C VAL A 17 -10.88 15.04 9.33
N VAL A 18 -11.15 15.84 8.29
CA VAL A 18 -10.39 15.77 7.03
C VAL A 18 -8.92 16.16 7.24
N PHE A 19 -8.63 17.22 8.01
CA PHE A 19 -7.24 17.62 8.29
C PHE A 19 -6.48 16.60 9.16
N VAL A 20 -7.12 15.93 10.12
CA VAL A 20 -6.46 14.88 10.93
C VAL A 20 -6.17 13.61 10.11
N LEU A 21 -6.90 13.36 9.02
CA LEU A 21 -6.61 12.27 8.08
C LEU A 21 -5.57 12.66 7.01
N PHE A 22 -5.15 13.92 6.95
CA PHE A 22 -4.19 14.45 5.98
C PHE A 22 -2.87 14.89 6.62
N ASP A 23 -2.60 14.49 7.86
CA ASP A 23 -1.26 14.63 8.44
C ASP A 23 -0.41 13.43 7.99
N PHE A 24 -0.26 13.28 6.66
CA PHE A 24 0.86 12.57 6.09
C PHE A 24 2.09 13.34 6.56
N GLY A 25 2.72 12.88 7.63
CA GLY A 25 3.90 13.53 8.18
C GLY A 25 4.94 13.74 7.08
N ASP A 26 5.76 14.79 7.19
CA ASP A 26 6.82 15.10 6.22
C ASP A 26 7.57 13.81 5.81
N GLY A 27 7.31 13.32 4.59
CA GLY A 27 7.92 12.12 4.04
C GLY A 27 6.96 10.96 3.71
N GLU A 28 5.70 10.96 4.16
CA GLU A 28 4.75 9.89 3.80
C GLU A 28 4.21 10.05 2.37
N ILE A 29 4.07 8.93 1.67
CA ILE A 29 3.66 8.85 0.27
C ILE A 29 2.31 8.16 0.19
N GLU A 30 1.31 8.88 -0.33
CA GLU A 30 0.01 8.31 -0.62
C GLU A 30 0.09 7.13 -1.60
N TYR A 31 -0.70 6.09 -1.34
CA TYR A 31 -0.79 4.90 -2.18
C TYR A 31 -2.22 4.38 -2.30
N GLU A 32 -2.42 3.46 -3.24
CA GLU A 32 -3.66 2.71 -3.39
C GLU A 32 -3.37 1.22 -3.63
N PHE A 33 -4.27 0.35 -3.20
CA PHE A 33 -4.18 -1.07 -3.50
C PHE A 33 -4.59 -1.35 -4.94
N VAL A 34 -3.81 -2.18 -5.63
CA VAL A 34 -4.05 -2.58 -7.01
C VAL A 34 -4.18 -4.10 -7.08
N SER A 35 -5.23 -4.58 -7.74
CA SER A 35 -5.39 -6.02 -8.01
C SER A 35 -4.35 -6.49 -9.03
N TYR A 36 -3.85 -7.73 -8.85
CA TYR A 36 -2.92 -8.34 -9.79
C TYR A 36 -3.46 -8.39 -11.22
N GLU A 37 -4.75 -8.65 -11.38
CA GLU A 37 -5.39 -8.76 -12.69
C GLU A 37 -5.40 -7.45 -13.47
N ASN A 38 -5.36 -6.32 -12.74
CA ASN A 38 -5.32 -4.98 -13.32
C ASN A 38 -3.91 -4.50 -13.64
N LEU A 39 -2.89 -5.31 -13.33
CA LEU A 39 -1.51 -4.98 -13.69
C LEU A 39 -1.26 -5.20 -15.18
N PRO A 40 -0.33 -4.44 -15.78
CA PRO A 40 0.14 -4.70 -17.14
C PRO A 40 0.65 -6.13 -17.29
N VAL A 41 0.31 -6.79 -18.40
CA VAL A 41 0.68 -8.20 -18.67
C VAL A 41 2.20 -8.41 -18.61
N GLU A 42 2.97 -7.43 -19.09
CA GLU A 42 4.43 -7.44 -19.02
C GLU A 42 4.96 -7.55 -17.58
N PHE A 43 4.24 -6.96 -16.63
CA PHE A 43 4.60 -7.01 -15.22
C PHE A 43 4.09 -8.30 -14.56
N GLN A 44 2.88 -8.75 -14.89
CA GLN A 44 2.36 -10.04 -14.44
C GLN A 44 3.35 -11.18 -14.71
N GLN A 45 4.02 -11.15 -15.86
CA GLN A 45 5.06 -12.13 -16.25
C GLN A 45 6.40 -11.97 -15.50
N LYS A 46 6.71 -10.75 -15.05
CA LYS A 46 7.94 -10.41 -14.29
C LYS A 46 7.79 -10.61 -12.78
N LEU A 47 6.56 -10.58 -12.28
CA LEU A 47 6.18 -10.94 -10.90
C LEU A 47 6.35 -12.46 -10.70
N ARG A 48 7.60 -12.93 -10.75
CA ARG A 48 7.96 -14.30 -10.40
C ARG A 48 8.37 -14.31 -8.94
N LEU A 49 7.38 -14.22 -8.07
CA LEU A 49 7.60 -14.45 -6.64
C LEU A 49 8.14 -15.87 -6.45
N GLY A 50 9.32 -15.99 -5.84
CA GLY A 50 9.91 -17.28 -5.50
C GLY A 50 9.15 -18.02 -4.39
N GLY A 51 8.22 -17.34 -3.72
CA GLY A 51 7.38 -17.86 -2.64
C GLY A 51 6.84 -16.75 -1.73
N PRO A 52 6.16 -17.13 -0.64
CA PRO A 52 5.79 -16.22 0.45
C PRO A 52 7.00 -15.48 1.04
N GLY A 53 6.80 -14.25 1.50
CA GLY A 53 7.85 -13.36 2.00
C GLY A 53 8.59 -12.58 0.91
N GLY A 54 8.26 -12.80 -0.37
CA GLY A 54 8.82 -12.03 -1.47
C GLY A 54 8.29 -10.60 -1.47
N THR A 55 9.20 -9.64 -1.39
CA THR A 55 8.92 -8.21 -1.52
C THR A 55 9.64 -7.64 -2.73
N GLY A 56 9.17 -6.52 -3.25
CA GLY A 56 9.86 -5.84 -4.33
C GLY A 56 9.14 -4.62 -4.86
N MET A 57 9.84 -3.89 -5.73
CA MET A 57 9.36 -2.64 -6.29
C MET A 57 9.75 -2.52 -7.76
N PHE A 58 8.92 -1.82 -8.52
CA PHE A 58 9.20 -1.49 -9.91
C PHE A 58 8.49 -0.20 -10.31
N SER A 59 9.02 0.47 -11.32
CA SER A 59 8.35 1.62 -11.95
C SER A 59 7.81 1.21 -13.32
N TYR A 60 6.58 1.63 -13.63
CA TYR A 60 5.94 1.42 -14.92
C TYR A 60 5.03 2.60 -15.25
N ASN A 61 5.13 3.14 -16.47
CA ASN A 61 4.34 4.28 -16.95
C ASN A 61 4.32 5.49 -15.98
N GLY A 62 5.46 5.82 -15.38
CA GLY A 62 5.56 6.95 -14.43
C GLY A 62 4.87 6.71 -13.10
N HIS A 63 4.61 5.45 -12.75
CA HIS A 63 4.12 5.06 -11.43
C HIS A 63 5.08 4.07 -10.80
N THR A 64 5.32 4.23 -9.50
CA THR A 64 6.03 3.24 -8.70
C THR A 64 5.02 2.29 -8.05
N TYR A 65 5.34 1.02 -8.07
CA TYR A 65 4.53 -0.05 -7.49
C TYR A 65 5.40 -0.87 -6.55
N ALA A 66 4.87 -1.17 -5.37
CA ALA A 66 5.49 -2.09 -4.42
C ALA A 66 4.58 -3.31 -4.23
N PHE A 67 5.18 -4.48 -3.98
CA PHE A 67 4.44 -5.69 -3.70
C PHE A 67 5.00 -6.44 -2.50
N ILE A 68 4.11 -7.14 -1.79
CA ILE A 68 4.40 -8.02 -0.66
C ILE A 68 3.61 -9.30 -0.87
N GLY A 69 4.31 -10.43 -1.01
CA GLY A 69 3.71 -11.76 -1.04
C GLY A 69 3.72 -12.40 0.35
N THR A 70 2.59 -12.95 0.81
CA THR A 70 2.47 -13.65 2.10
C THR A 70 1.87 -15.04 1.93
N ASN A 71 1.84 -15.84 2.99
CA ASN A 71 1.10 -17.10 2.93
C ASN A 71 -0.40 -16.85 2.72
N SER A 72 -1.11 -17.87 2.23
CA SER A 72 -2.56 -17.78 1.97
C SER A 72 -3.42 -17.54 3.21
N ASP A 73 -2.91 -17.88 4.40
CA ASP A 73 -3.54 -17.66 5.71
C ASP A 73 -3.10 -16.34 6.37
N GLU A 74 -2.41 -15.48 5.62
CA GLU A 74 -1.82 -14.24 6.11
C GLU A 74 -2.34 -13.01 5.36
N LYS A 75 -2.46 -11.91 6.10
CA LYS A 75 -2.74 -10.58 5.57
C LYS A 75 -1.66 -9.58 5.92
N VAL A 76 -1.52 -8.59 5.05
CA VAL A 76 -0.62 -7.45 5.24
C VAL A 76 -1.43 -6.25 5.68
N GLU A 77 -0.99 -5.61 6.76
CA GLU A 77 -1.42 -4.27 7.14
C GLU A 77 -0.25 -3.32 6.96
N ILE A 78 -0.37 -2.42 5.99
CA ILE A 78 0.66 -1.41 5.72
C ILE A 78 0.51 -0.32 6.78
N GLN A 79 1.61 -0.02 7.46
CA GLN A 79 1.68 0.96 8.53
C GLN A 79 2.22 2.30 8.04
N PHE A 80 3.15 2.26 7.07
CA PHE A 80 3.78 3.45 6.52
C PHE A 80 4.35 3.15 5.13
N VAL A 81 4.25 4.14 4.25
CA VAL A 81 4.95 4.17 2.97
C VAL A 81 5.52 5.56 2.80
N GLY A 82 6.84 5.71 2.68
CA GLY A 82 7.42 7.05 2.67
C GLY A 82 8.93 7.07 2.75
N ASP A 83 9.50 8.22 3.04
CA ASP A 83 10.93 8.40 3.27
C ASP A 83 11.41 7.51 4.41
N SER A 84 12.53 6.83 4.18
CA SER A 84 13.10 5.90 5.18
C SER A 84 13.54 6.65 6.43
N SER A 85 13.36 6.02 7.59
CA SER A 85 13.79 6.58 8.88
C SER A 85 15.29 6.94 8.97
N ASP A 86 16.13 6.33 8.12
CA ASP A 86 17.56 6.62 8.02
C ASP A 86 17.88 7.78 7.05
N GLY A 87 16.86 8.36 6.40
CA GLY A 87 16.96 9.42 5.41
C GLY A 87 17.50 8.98 4.05
N ILE A 88 17.72 7.67 3.84
CA ILE A 88 18.29 7.13 2.61
C ILE A 88 17.20 6.37 1.84
N GLY A 89 16.60 7.07 0.88
CA GLY A 89 15.55 6.51 0.03
C GLY A 89 14.23 6.44 0.77
N HIS A 90 13.48 5.38 0.50
CA HIS A 90 12.10 5.24 0.98
C HIS A 90 11.84 3.81 1.46
N GLU A 91 10.80 3.60 2.23
CA GLU A 91 10.46 2.31 2.79
C GLU A 91 8.95 2.04 2.82
N VAL A 92 8.62 0.75 2.84
CA VAL A 92 7.29 0.23 3.21
C VAL A 92 7.42 -0.50 4.53
N ILE A 93 6.76 0.02 5.56
CA ILE A 93 6.63 -0.64 6.87
C ILE A 93 5.28 -1.33 6.90
N TYR A 94 5.29 -2.62 7.21
CA TYR A 94 4.09 -3.43 7.21
C TYR A 94 4.10 -4.46 8.33
N LYS A 95 2.92 -4.95 8.66
CA LYS A 95 2.71 -6.03 9.63
C LYS A 95 2.03 -7.20 8.94
N VAL A 96 2.56 -8.41 9.16
CA VAL A 96 1.91 -9.65 8.73
C VAL A 96 1.05 -10.18 9.88
N MET A 97 -0.21 -10.51 9.58
CA MET A 97 -1.15 -11.06 10.55
C MET A 97 -1.78 -12.34 10.02
N LYS A 98 -2.08 -13.28 10.92
CA LYS A 98 -2.94 -14.43 10.58
C LYS A 98 -4.37 -13.97 10.32
N GLN A 99 -5.01 -14.55 9.31
CA GLN A 99 -6.42 -14.32 9.00
C GLN A 99 -7.21 -15.61 9.15
N GLU A 100 -8.41 -15.52 9.74
CA GLU A 100 -9.22 -16.71 10.07
C GLU A 100 -9.75 -17.45 8.83
N SER A 101 -9.88 -16.76 7.68
CA SER A 101 -10.36 -17.34 6.44
C SER A 101 -9.34 -17.18 5.31
N ALA A 102 -8.60 -18.21 4.93
CA ALA A 102 -7.64 -18.12 3.82
C ALA A 102 -8.34 -17.78 2.49
N HIS A 103 -8.24 -16.54 2.02
CA HIS A 103 -8.64 -16.15 0.67
C HIS A 103 -7.42 -16.28 -0.22
N SER A 104 -7.20 -17.47 -0.78
CA SER A 104 -6.13 -17.69 -1.74
C SER A 104 -6.59 -17.34 -3.15
N GLU A 105 -5.89 -16.43 -3.81
CA GLU A 105 -6.02 -16.25 -5.25
C GLU A 105 -4.94 -17.06 -5.96
N ILE A 106 -5.32 -17.93 -6.89
CA ILE A 106 -4.36 -18.63 -7.74
C ILE A 106 -3.90 -17.62 -8.80
N ILE A 107 -2.77 -16.98 -8.53
CA ILE A 107 -2.15 -16.03 -9.45
C ILE A 107 -1.48 -16.82 -10.58
N LYS A 108 -2.07 -16.78 -11.79
CA LYS A 108 -1.55 -17.48 -12.98
C LYS A 108 -0.10 -17.05 -13.26
N GLY A 109 0.84 -17.98 -13.11
CA GLY A 109 2.27 -17.74 -13.34
C GLY A 109 3.14 -17.81 -12.08
N MET A 110 2.55 -17.93 -10.89
CA MET A 110 3.26 -18.19 -9.64
C MET A 110 3.11 -19.66 -9.22
N HIS A 111 4.22 -20.30 -8.86
CA HIS A 111 4.25 -21.70 -8.43
C HIS A 111 3.93 -21.90 -6.93
N ALA A 112 3.25 -20.94 -6.30
CA ALA A 112 2.95 -20.96 -4.88
C ALA A 112 1.53 -20.42 -4.63
N ASN A 113 0.85 -21.00 -3.64
CA ASN A 113 -0.42 -20.48 -3.14
C ASN A 113 -0.11 -19.36 -2.13
N LEU A 114 -0.21 -18.11 -2.56
CA LEU A 114 0.18 -16.94 -1.77
C LEU A 114 -0.86 -15.83 -1.91
N ASN A 115 -0.91 -14.95 -0.93
CA ASN A 115 -1.64 -13.68 -1.03
C ASN A 115 -0.68 -12.61 -1.52
N LEU A 116 -1.13 -11.80 -2.49
CA LEU A 116 -0.31 -10.76 -3.06
C LEU A 116 -0.93 -9.39 -2.81
N TYR A 117 -0.17 -8.55 -2.10
CA TYR A 117 -0.54 -7.18 -1.83
C TYR A 117 0.30 -6.29 -2.73
N ILE A 118 -0.34 -5.62 -3.68
CA ILE A 118 0.32 -4.64 -4.55
C ILE A 118 -0.23 -3.26 -4.21
N ILE A 119 0.67 -2.31 -4.00
CA ILE A 119 0.35 -0.91 -3.88
C ILE A 119 0.93 -0.12 -5.05
N ARG A 120 0.18 0.86 -5.53
CA ARG A 120 0.67 1.89 -6.45
C ARG A 120 0.85 3.19 -5.68
N LEU A 121 2.03 3.77 -5.78
CA LEU A 121 2.35 5.05 -5.17
C LEU A 121 1.81 6.17 -6.06
N LYS A 122 1.19 7.19 -5.44
CA LYS A 122 0.70 8.36 -6.17
C LYS A 122 1.82 9.28 -6.66
N LYS A 123 3.04 9.06 -6.16
CA LYS A 123 4.26 9.74 -6.57
C LYS A 123 5.24 8.72 -7.14
N ASP A 124 5.83 9.03 -8.30
CA ASP A 124 6.96 8.26 -8.82
C ASP A 124 8.20 8.56 -7.98
N VAL A 125 8.85 7.50 -7.56
CA VAL A 125 9.95 7.51 -6.61
C VAL A 125 10.98 6.51 -7.07
N GLY A 126 12.23 6.97 -7.12
CA GLY A 126 13.33 6.17 -7.63
C GLY A 126 13.60 4.96 -6.75
N THR A 127 13.95 3.83 -7.36
CA THR A 127 14.53 2.68 -6.67
C THR A 127 15.94 3.02 -6.16
N PRO A 128 16.39 2.51 -5.00
CA PRO A 128 15.78 1.40 -4.23
C PRO A 128 14.87 1.83 -3.06
N PHE A 129 13.98 0.92 -2.65
CA PHE A 129 13.12 1.03 -1.46
C PHE A 129 13.43 -0.12 -0.48
N GLY A 130 13.32 0.18 0.80
CA GLY A 130 13.35 -0.81 1.88
C GLY A 130 11.99 -1.44 2.15
N PHE A 131 12.00 -2.67 2.65
CA PHE A 131 10.82 -3.36 3.17
C PHE A 131 11.10 -3.79 4.59
N ARG A 132 10.23 -3.39 5.52
CA ARG A 132 10.39 -3.67 6.95
C ARG A 132 9.12 -4.26 7.52
N GLU A 133 9.21 -5.52 7.93
CA GLU A 133 8.15 -6.18 8.70
C GLU A 133 8.30 -5.85 10.19
N ILE A 134 7.20 -5.53 10.88
CA ILE A 134 7.15 -5.22 12.33
C ILE A 134 6.20 -6.12 13.12
#